data_AF-L9YRM1-F1
#
_entry.id   AF-L9YRM1-F1
#
_cell.length_a   1.000
_cell.length_b   1.000
_cell.length_c   1.000
_cell.angle_alpha   90.00
_cell.angle_beta   90.00
_cell.angle_gamma   90.00
#
_symmetry.space_group_name_H-M   'P 1'
#
loop_
_entity.id
_entity.type
_entity.pdbx_description
1 polymer ?
#
loop_
_entity_poly.entity_id
_entity_poly.type
_entity_poly.pdbx_seq_one_letter_code
_entity_poly.pdbx_strand_id
1 'polypeptide(L)'
;MLALQRGVTGFSMPFFFVMISASVVDFVAIDWIFWLAPIGFVAGAGYGIAYYYRFGYAVTADTVDVSSGVFSRRSREIPYRRIQNVDVSQGLLQRVLGVAVVSIETAGGGDTEATLHFVSEDEAERIRSEIRRLTASTAASTADPDADRPESADESTSPSDPTRRDRPEDGATPTQLFELEVEELLLYALSSFRWGAAVFPLVLVVFLTGSDSGTGLVPAFVIDAARPFGGPATLEGVAIGPLLVVIAVSLVQWSVFTYVSSAIYTVANYYGFRLGRAGEDFVYERGLVQRYSGSIPVEKVQSVSVTENPVQRLVGYAGLWVETAGYGPDSGSSNQSAVPLAGTDRVYRFAENLTGVETPEFRSPPRLARRRYLVRYSIVAAVIVAAAVGLTQVSTFERWYLTAVVFVAVPPAAHLKYVNMGYFVGDDHLVIRSGFWNRRTTVIPYYRIQTISTRRSIFQRRLELASLTVDTASSRTFAWGTPTIYDIDLETAREIHGTGRERLQSALRERARTDDLDLSVDFT
;
A
#
# COMPACT_ATOMS: atom_id res chain seq x y z
N MET A 1 17.78 -18.59 -17.19
CA MET A 1 16.62 -18.45 -16.27
C MET A 1 15.42 -17.76 -16.92
N LEU A 2 15.61 -16.61 -17.58
CA LEU A 2 14.52 -15.93 -18.30
C LEU A 2 13.81 -16.85 -19.32
N ALA A 3 14.57 -17.71 -20.01
CA ALA A 3 14.04 -18.79 -20.84
C ALA A 3 13.09 -19.73 -20.07
N LEU A 4 13.50 -20.23 -18.90
CA LEU A 4 12.68 -21.14 -18.10
C LEU A 4 11.42 -20.45 -17.58
N GLN A 5 11.51 -19.22 -17.05
CA GLN A 5 10.35 -18.48 -16.57
C GLN A 5 9.37 -18.19 -17.72
N ARG A 6 9.87 -17.67 -18.85
CA ARG A 6 9.05 -17.42 -20.03
C ARG A 6 8.49 -18.71 -20.62
N GLY A 7 9.21 -19.82 -20.50
CA GLY A 7 8.73 -21.16 -20.83
C GLY A 7 7.58 -21.59 -19.92
N VAL A 8 7.70 -21.47 -18.60
CA VAL A 8 6.62 -21.77 -17.65
C VAL A 8 5.40 -20.87 -17.88
N THR A 9 5.60 -19.57 -18.11
CA THR A 9 4.51 -18.66 -18.46
C THR A 9 3.87 -19.04 -19.80
N GLY A 10 4.70 -19.37 -20.80
CA GLY A 10 4.28 -19.85 -22.11
C GLY A 10 3.55 -21.19 -22.06
N PHE A 11 3.85 -22.05 -21.08
CA PHE A 11 3.11 -23.28 -20.77
C PHE A 11 1.77 -22.97 -20.10
N SER A 12 1.77 -22.06 -19.11
CA SER A 12 0.59 -21.79 -18.26
C SER A 12 -0.58 -21.18 -19.04
N MET A 13 -0.33 -20.26 -19.97
CA MET A 13 -1.36 -19.63 -20.80
C MET A 13 -2.21 -20.64 -21.59
N PRO A 14 -1.63 -21.50 -22.46
CA PRO A 14 -2.38 -22.53 -23.17
C PRO A 14 -2.95 -23.59 -22.24
N PHE A 15 -2.24 -23.95 -21.15
CA PHE A 15 -2.76 -24.86 -20.14
C PHE A 15 -4.09 -24.35 -19.56
N PHE A 16 -4.11 -23.14 -19.02
CA PHE A 16 -5.31 -22.55 -18.42
C PHE A 16 -6.37 -22.22 -19.47
N PHE A 17 -5.98 -21.78 -20.67
CA PHE A 17 -6.93 -21.57 -21.76
C PHE A 17 -7.65 -22.86 -22.14
N VAL A 18 -6.93 -23.98 -22.32
CA VAL A 18 -7.54 -25.29 -22.61
C VAL A 18 -8.38 -25.74 -21.43
N MET A 19 -7.89 -25.61 -20.19
CA MET A 19 -8.64 -26.02 -19.00
C MET A 19 -9.95 -25.25 -18.86
N ILE A 20 -9.91 -23.91 -18.97
CA ILE A 20 -11.09 -23.05 -18.88
C ILE A 20 -12.02 -23.30 -20.07
N SER A 21 -11.50 -23.37 -21.30
CA SER A 21 -12.34 -23.57 -22.49
C SER A 21 -13.02 -24.93 -22.52
N ALA A 22 -12.32 -25.98 -22.09
CA ALA A 22 -12.88 -27.33 -21.95
C ALA A 22 -13.92 -27.38 -20.83
N SER A 23 -13.71 -26.68 -19.72
CA SER A 23 -14.65 -26.69 -18.58
C SER A 23 -15.85 -25.76 -18.77
N VAL A 24 -15.72 -24.64 -19.48
CA VAL A 24 -16.74 -23.57 -19.52
C VAL A 24 -17.51 -23.53 -20.84
N VAL A 25 -16.86 -23.80 -21.97
CA VAL A 25 -17.45 -23.56 -23.32
C VAL A 25 -17.54 -24.85 -24.13
N ASP A 26 -16.94 -25.95 -23.64
CA ASP A 26 -16.79 -27.25 -24.33
C ASP A 26 -16.28 -27.11 -25.78
N PHE A 27 -15.53 -26.04 -26.03
CA PHE A 27 -15.08 -25.63 -27.37
C PHE A 27 -13.75 -26.28 -27.76
N VAL A 28 -12.95 -26.73 -26.78
CA VAL A 28 -11.63 -27.30 -26.98
C VAL A 28 -11.51 -28.60 -26.17
N ALA A 29 -11.16 -29.70 -26.83
CA ALA A 29 -10.91 -30.97 -26.15
C ALA A 29 -9.69 -30.88 -25.22
N ILE A 30 -9.76 -31.49 -24.03
CA ILE A 30 -8.71 -31.41 -23.02
C ILE A 30 -7.36 -31.96 -23.52
N ASP A 31 -7.37 -32.92 -24.46
CA ASP A 31 -6.17 -33.54 -25.05
C ASP A 31 -5.25 -32.54 -25.76
N TRP A 32 -5.78 -31.39 -26.19
CA TRP A 32 -4.98 -30.31 -26.77
C TRP A 32 -3.91 -29.77 -25.80
N ILE A 33 -4.06 -30.01 -24.50
CA ILE A 33 -3.07 -29.63 -23.49
C ILE A 33 -1.71 -30.29 -23.72
N PHE A 34 -1.69 -31.54 -24.20
CA PHE A 34 -0.47 -32.30 -24.45
C PHE A 34 0.32 -31.77 -25.65
N TRP A 35 -0.31 -30.97 -26.51
CA TRP A 35 0.33 -30.32 -27.66
C TRP A 35 0.62 -28.86 -27.38
N LEU A 36 -0.38 -28.10 -26.95
CA LEU A 36 -0.27 -26.65 -26.79
C LEU A 36 0.62 -26.26 -25.60
N ALA A 37 0.60 -27.01 -24.51
CA ALA A 37 1.40 -26.66 -23.34
C ALA A 37 2.91 -26.85 -23.57
N PRO A 38 3.39 -27.97 -24.17
CA PRO A 38 4.80 -28.09 -24.58
C PRO A 38 5.23 -27.10 -25.66
N ILE A 39 4.39 -26.84 -26.67
CA ILE A 39 4.67 -25.83 -27.70
C ILE A 39 4.80 -24.45 -27.06
N GLY A 40 3.87 -24.10 -26.17
CA GLY A 40 3.92 -22.86 -25.41
C GLY A 40 5.17 -22.76 -24.55
N PHE A 41 5.60 -23.86 -23.92
CA PHE A 41 6.85 -23.91 -23.16
C PHE A 41 8.07 -23.63 -24.05
N VAL A 42 8.19 -24.30 -25.20
CA VAL A 42 9.32 -24.13 -26.12
C VAL A 42 9.33 -22.73 -26.71
N ALA A 43 8.17 -22.22 -27.15
CA ALA A 43 8.05 -20.86 -27.69
C ALA A 43 8.40 -19.80 -26.62
N GLY A 44 7.89 -19.97 -25.39
CA GLY A 44 8.22 -19.13 -24.26
C GLY A 44 9.71 -19.17 -23.90
N ALA A 45 10.31 -20.35 -23.90
CA ALA A 45 11.74 -20.52 -23.67
C ALA A 45 12.58 -19.85 -24.76
N GLY A 46 12.25 -20.07 -26.03
CA GLY A 46 12.89 -19.42 -27.16
C GLY A 46 12.79 -17.90 -27.09
N TYR A 47 11.62 -17.35 -26.72
CA TYR A 47 11.46 -15.92 -26.47
C TYR A 47 12.36 -15.43 -25.34
N GLY A 48 12.42 -16.14 -24.21
CA GLY A 48 13.26 -15.76 -23.08
C GLY A 48 14.76 -15.79 -23.41
N ILE A 49 15.21 -16.74 -24.23
CA ILE A 49 16.59 -16.76 -24.76
C ILE A 49 16.84 -15.56 -25.67
N ALA A 50 15.93 -15.31 -26.63
CA ALA A 50 16.05 -14.20 -27.56
C ALA A 50 16.04 -12.83 -26.84
N TYR A 51 15.27 -12.71 -25.76
CA TYR A 51 15.26 -11.51 -24.92
C TYR A 51 16.59 -11.32 -24.22
N TYR A 52 17.16 -12.39 -23.62
CA TYR A 52 18.43 -12.32 -22.91
C TYR A 52 19.57 -11.79 -23.81
N TYR A 53 19.71 -12.33 -25.02
CA TYR A 53 20.75 -11.87 -25.96
C TYR A 53 20.51 -10.47 -26.53
N ARG A 54 19.31 -9.92 -26.38
CA ARG A 54 18.93 -8.59 -26.88
C ARG A 54 18.76 -7.56 -25.75
N PHE A 55 18.94 -7.97 -24.50
CA PHE A 55 18.88 -7.10 -23.35
C PHE A 55 20.27 -6.54 -23.09
N GLY A 56 20.37 -5.22 -22.91
CA GLY A 56 21.61 -4.54 -22.56
C GLY A 56 21.33 -3.33 -21.70
N TYR A 57 22.21 -3.03 -20.78
CA TYR A 57 22.16 -1.83 -19.96
C TYR A 57 23.54 -1.19 -19.87
N ALA A 58 23.57 0.12 -19.66
CA ALA A 58 24.79 0.88 -19.41
C ALA A 58 24.53 1.92 -18.32
N VAL A 59 25.45 2.00 -17.36
CA VAL A 59 25.45 3.05 -16.32
C VAL A 59 26.48 4.09 -16.77
N THR A 60 26.02 5.28 -17.11
CA THR A 60 26.87 6.39 -17.58
C THR A 60 27.05 7.43 -16.46
N ALA A 61 27.74 8.53 -16.74
CA ALA A 61 27.93 9.61 -15.75
C ALA A 61 26.62 10.36 -15.43
N ASP A 62 25.70 10.45 -16.38
CA ASP A 62 24.48 11.27 -16.26
C ASP A 62 23.18 10.47 -16.39
N THR A 63 23.23 9.29 -17.00
CA THR A 63 22.06 8.47 -17.34
C THR A 63 22.26 6.98 -17.05
N VAL A 64 21.14 6.28 -16.87
CA VAL A 64 21.05 4.81 -16.96
C VAL A 64 20.34 4.46 -18.25
N ASP A 65 21.04 3.79 -19.15
CA ASP A 65 20.50 3.36 -20.43
C ASP A 65 20.07 1.90 -20.35
N VAL A 66 18.83 1.62 -20.74
CA VAL A 66 18.26 0.26 -20.77
C VAL A 66 17.68 -0.02 -22.14
N SER A 67 18.19 -1.07 -22.77
CA SER A 67 17.74 -1.57 -24.06
C SER A 67 17.12 -2.97 -23.89
N SER A 68 15.90 -3.15 -24.40
CA SER A 68 15.16 -4.40 -24.22
C SER A 68 14.19 -4.68 -25.37
N GLY A 69 13.73 -5.94 -25.44
CA GLY A 69 12.69 -6.38 -26.36
C GLY A 69 13.17 -7.31 -27.47
N VAL A 70 12.30 -8.25 -27.85
CA VAL A 70 12.60 -9.25 -28.89
C VAL A 70 12.11 -8.76 -30.25
N PHE A 71 10.80 -8.59 -30.42
CA PHE A 71 10.19 -8.18 -31.69
C PHE A 71 10.13 -6.66 -31.86
N SER A 72 9.89 -5.94 -30.77
CA SER A 72 9.90 -4.48 -30.72
C SER A 72 10.99 -4.07 -29.74
N ARG A 73 12.02 -3.39 -30.25
CA ARG A 73 13.12 -2.88 -29.43
C ARG A 73 12.72 -1.55 -28.80
N ARG A 74 13.00 -1.42 -27.51
CA ARG A 74 12.83 -0.19 -26.74
C ARG A 74 14.17 0.14 -26.12
N SER A 75 14.65 1.36 -26.36
CA SER A 75 15.81 1.93 -25.69
C SER A 75 15.30 3.09 -24.84
N ARG A 76 15.69 3.12 -23.57
CA ARG A 76 15.30 4.15 -22.60
C ARG A 76 16.55 4.68 -21.98
N GLU A 77 16.75 5.98 -22.10
CA GLU A 77 17.80 6.73 -21.43
C GLU A 77 17.14 7.43 -20.25
N ILE A 78 17.55 7.08 -19.03
CA ILE A 78 16.94 7.53 -17.80
C ILE A 78 17.94 8.43 -17.06
N PRO A 79 17.78 9.77 -17.10
CA PRO A 79 18.62 10.68 -16.35
C PRO A 79 18.53 10.43 -14.85
N TYR A 80 19.64 10.50 -14.10
CA TYR A 80 19.63 10.28 -12.65
C TYR A 80 18.65 11.17 -11.90
N ARG A 81 18.52 12.45 -12.31
CA ARG A 81 17.54 13.40 -11.76
C ARG A 81 16.07 12.96 -11.87
N ARG A 82 15.76 12.05 -12.80
CA ARG A 82 14.40 11.50 -12.96
C ARG A 82 14.20 10.24 -12.14
N ILE A 83 15.25 9.56 -11.70
CA ILE A 83 15.14 8.34 -10.91
C ILE A 83 14.63 8.70 -9.52
N GLN A 84 13.52 8.07 -9.14
CA GLN A 84 12.91 8.30 -7.83
C GLN A 84 13.21 7.15 -6.88
N ASN A 85 13.03 5.92 -7.33
CA ASN A 85 13.23 4.73 -6.51
C ASN A 85 13.97 3.65 -7.30
N VAL A 86 14.77 2.88 -6.58
CA VAL A 86 15.46 1.69 -7.09
C VAL A 86 15.23 0.56 -6.09
N ASP A 87 14.36 -0.37 -6.48
CA ASP A 87 13.95 -1.49 -5.67
C ASP A 87 14.56 -2.79 -6.19
N VAL A 88 15.00 -3.66 -5.28
CA VAL A 88 15.53 -4.98 -5.62
C VAL A 88 14.56 -6.02 -5.08
N SER A 89 14.18 -6.97 -5.93
CA SER A 89 13.31 -8.08 -5.54
C SER A 89 13.92 -9.43 -5.90
N GLN A 90 13.74 -10.41 -5.01
CA GLN A 90 14.34 -11.73 -5.11
C GLN A 90 13.35 -12.81 -4.66
N GLY A 91 12.71 -13.48 -5.62
CA GLY A 91 11.86 -14.66 -5.37
C GLY A 91 12.66 -15.88 -4.88
N LEU A 92 12.00 -16.88 -4.29
CA LEU A 92 12.62 -18.13 -3.82
C LEU A 92 13.54 -18.79 -4.87
N LEU A 93 13.05 -18.92 -6.11
CA LEU A 93 13.85 -19.48 -7.21
C LEU A 93 15.05 -18.59 -7.57
N GLN A 94 14.90 -17.28 -7.46
CA GLN A 94 15.97 -16.32 -7.75
C GLN A 94 17.05 -16.37 -6.66
N ARG A 95 16.66 -16.53 -5.38
CA ARG A 95 17.56 -16.73 -4.24
C ARG A 95 18.40 -17.99 -4.37
N VAL A 96 17.78 -19.11 -4.71
CA VAL A 96 18.49 -20.40 -4.92
C VAL A 96 19.51 -20.28 -6.06
N LEU A 97 19.26 -19.40 -7.03
CA LEU A 97 20.10 -19.19 -8.20
C LEU A 97 21.05 -17.98 -8.08
N GLY A 98 21.03 -17.25 -6.95
CA GLY A 98 21.90 -16.08 -6.73
C GLY A 98 21.62 -14.88 -7.64
N VAL A 99 20.39 -14.74 -8.14
CA VAL A 99 19.98 -13.63 -9.02
C VAL A 99 18.87 -12.80 -8.39
N ALA A 100 18.65 -11.58 -8.86
CA ALA A 100 17.66 -10.62 -8.39
C ALA A 100 17.09 -9.78 -9.56
N VAL A 101 16.02 -9.04 -9.30
CA VAL A 101 15.40 -8.13 -10.26
C VAL A 101 15.48 -6.71 -9.71
N VAL A 102 16.10 -5.80 -10.47
CA VAL A 102 16.19 -4.37 -10.13
C VAL A 102 15.10 -3.62 -10.89
N SER A 103 14.29 -2.84 -10.17
CA SER A 103 13.21 -2.03 -10.72
C SER A 103 13.52 -0.56 -10.49
N ILE A 104 13.58 0.22 -11.58
CA ILE A 104 13.87 1.65 -11.57
C ILE A 104 12.57 2.40 -11.87
N GLU A 105 12.15 3.24 -10.92
CA GLU A 105 10.98 4.10 -11.05
C GLU A 105 11.41 5.55 -11.27
N THR A 106 10.67 6.29 -12.08
CA THR A 106 11.00 7.67 -12.43
C THR A 106 9.85 8.64 -12.23
N ALA A 107 10.20 9.92 -12.05
CA ALA A 107 9.25 11.01 -11.89
C ALA A 107 8.34 11.18 -13.11
N GLY A 108 7.02 11.20 -12.85
CA GLY A 108 6.00 11.46 -13.87
C GLY A 108 5.53 10.23 -14.65
N GLY A 109 6.06 9.04 -14.36
CA GLY A 109 5.57 7.75 -14.86
C GLY A 109 4.68 7.05 -13.82
N GLY A 110 3.55 6.49 -14.25
CA GLY A 110 2.68 5.67 -13.37
C GLY A 110 3.20 4.26 -13.10
N ASP A 111 4.18 3.81 -13.89
CA ASP A 111 4.73 2.46 -13.94
C ASP A 111 6.27 2.48 -13.81
N THR A 112 6.85 1.30 -13.50
CA THR A 112 8.30 1.08 -13.54
C THR A 112 8.88 1.39 -14.93
N GLU A 113 9.78 2.38 -14.99
CA GLU A 113 10.37 2.86 -16.25
C GLU A 113 11.39 1.87 -16.81
N ALA A 114 12.13 1.16 -15.95
CA ALA A 114 13.01 0.09 -16.38
C ALA A 114 13.10 -1.05 -15.36
N THR A 115 13.18 -2.28 -15.85
CA THR A 115 13.37 -3.47 -15.03
C THR A 115 14.54 -4.28 -15.56
N LEU A 116 15.58 -4.43 -14.73
CA LEU A 116 16.72 -5.30 -15.01
C LEU A 116 16.42 -6.67 -14.42
N HIS A 117 16.12 -7.63 -15.29
CA HIS A 117 15.79 -8.98 -14.86
C HIS A 117 17.05 -9.81 -14.65
N PHE A 118 17.12 -10.53 -13.52
CA PHE A 118 18.10 -11.59 -13.25
C PHE A 118 19.55 -11.13 -13.23
N VAL A 119 19.80 -9.99 -12.59
CA VAL A 119 21.14 -9.51 -12.24
C VAL A 119 21.66 -10.36 -11.07
N SER A 120 22.96 -10.63 -10.92
CA SER A 120 23.44 -11.29 -9.70
C SER A 120 23.16 -10.42 -8.47
N GLU A 121 23.04 -11.02 -7.29
CA GLU A 121 22.74 -10.27 -6.06
C GLU A 121 23.77 -9.15 -5.79
N ASP A 122 25.05 -9.45 -5.91
CA ASP A 122 26.14 -8.47 -5.74
C ASP A 122 26.07 -7.34 -6.77
N GLU A 123 25.73 -7.69 -8.02
CA GLU A 123 25.63 -6.72 -9.11
C GLU A 123 24.37 -5.85 -8.97
N ALA A 124 23.27 -6.40 -8.45
CA ALA A 124 22.06 -5.63 -8.16
C ALA A 124 22.32 -4.58 -7.09
N GLU A 125 23.06 -4.93 -6.03
CA GLU A 125 23.44 -3.98 -4.98
C GLU A 125 24.50 -2.98 -5.46
N ARG A 126 25.43 -3.40 -6.33
CA ARG A 126 26.37 -2.51 -7.01
C ARG A 126 25.64 -1.46 -7.87
N ILE A 127 24.72 -1.88 -8.73
CA ILE A 127 23.92 -0.98 -9.58
C ILE A 127 23.10 -0.03 -8.71
N ARG A 128 22.46 -0.53 -7.66
CA ARG A 128 21.66 0.29 -6.75
C ARG A 128 22.50 1.36 -6.04
N SER A 129 23.63 0.97 -5.45
CA SER A 129 24.54 1.90 -4.76
C SER A 129 25.13 2.93 -5.72
N GLU A 130 25.51 2.51 -6.93
CA GLU A 130 26.04 3.40 -7.95
C GLU A 130 24.99 4.41 -8.45
N ILE A 131 23.77 3.96 -8.77
CA ILE A 131 22.66 4.85 -9.14
C ILE A 131 22.34 5.83 -8.02
N ARG A 132 22.34 5.37 -6.76
CA ARG A 132 22.09 6.26 -5.62
C ARG A 132 23.17 7.33 -5.49
N ARG A 133 24.44 6.93 -5.56
CA ARG A 133 25.57 7.84 -5.49
C ARG A 133 25.51 8.89 -6.61
N LEU A 134 25.21 8.47 -7.84
CA LEU A 134 25.12 9.37 -9.00
C LEU A 134 23.89 10.27 -8.96
N THR A 135 22.77 9.78 -8.43
CA THR A 135 21.58 10.61 -8.14
C THR A 135 21.90 11.69 -7.10
N ALA A 136 22.59 11.32 -6.02
CA ALA A 136 23.00 12.25 -4.98
C ALA A 136 24.01 13.29 -5.48
N SER A 137 25.01 12.87 -6.27
CA SER A 137 25.98 13.81 -6.87
C SER A 137 25.33 14.74 -7.88
N THR A 138 24.39 14.25 -8.70
CA THR A 138 23.65 15.09 -9.65
C THR A 138 22.80 16.13 -8.92
N ALA A 139 22.16 15.76 -7.81
CA ALA A 139 21.42 16.69 -6.98
C ALA A 139 22.34 17.78 -6.39
N ALA A 140 23.51 17.39 -5.86
CA ALA A 140 24.50 18.32 -5.33
C ALA A 140 25.09 19.26 -6.40
N SER A 141 25.39 18.76 -7.60
CA SER A 141 25.88 19.56 -8.73
C SER A 141 24.81 20.40 -9.42
N THR A 142 23.52 20.16 -9.15
CA THR A 142 22.42 21.04 -9.60
C THR A 142 22.12 22.12 -8.56
N ALA A 143 22.54 21.91 -7.31
CA ALA A 143 22.51 22.91 -6.24
C ALA A 143 23.71 23.89 -6.29
N ASP A 144 24.28 24.09 -7.48
CA ASP A 144 25.50 24.86 -7.75
C ASP A 144 25.21 26.39 -7.78
N PRO A 145 26.22 27.30 -7.88
CA PRO A 145 27.11 27.76 -6.81
C PRO A 145 27.45 29.26 -7.03
N ASP A 146 26.48 30.12 -7.34
CA ASP A 146 26.72 31.53 -7.72
C ASP A 146 26.61 32.48 -6.51
N ALA A 147 27.31 32.17 -5.42
CA ALA A 147 27.60 33.14 -4.37
C ALA A 147 29.11 33.38 -4.32
N ASP A 148 29.51 34.48 -4.95
CA ASP A 148 30.82 35.14 -4.89
C ASP A 148 32.07 34.39 -5.36
N ARG A 149 32.48 34.70 -6.59
CA ARG A 149 33.92 34.84 -6.91
C ARG A 149 34.25 36.31 -7.20
N PRO A 150 35.08 36.96 -6.39
CA PRO A 150 35.93 38.03 -6.89
C PRO A 150 37.19 37.40 -7.51
N GLU A 151 37.54 37.89 -8.69
CA GLU A 151 38.84 37.70 -9.32
C GLU A 151 39.98 38.20 -8.42
N SER A 152 41.03 37.39 -8.25
CA SER A 152 42.41 37.88 -8.36
C SER A 152 43.42 36.73 -8.33
N ALA A 153 44.39 36.80 -9.25
CA ALA A 153 45.58 35.96 -9.37
C ALA A 153 46.48 36.05 -8.13
N ASP A 154 47.18 34.98 -7.74
CA ASP A 154 48.50 34.57 -8.24
C ASP A 154 49.08 33.36 -7.47
N GLU A 155 49.95 32.62 -8.18
CA GLU A 155 51.07 31.78 -7.74
C GLU A 155 50.95 30.71 -6.62
N SER A 156 51.21 29.46 -7.05
CA SER A 156 52.19 28.52 -6.51
C SER A 156 52.36 28.41 -4.98
N THR A 157 51.98 27.26 -4.40
CA THR A 157 52.86 26.36 -3.60
C THR A 157 52.01 25.21 -3.04
N SER A 158 52.39 23.97 -3.40
CA SER A 158 51.95 22.78 -2.69
C SER A 158 52.66 22.71 -1.33
N PRO A 159 51.93 22.48 -0.23
CA PRO A 159 52.31 21.34 0.60
C PRO A 159 51.10 20.53 1.07
N SER A 160 51.30 19.22 1.00
CA SER A 160 50.64 18.16 1.76
C SER A 160 50.00 18.58 3.09
N ASP A 161 48.67 18.53 3.15
CA ASP A 161 47.87 18.55 4.40
C ASP A 161 47.24 17.15 4.62
N PRO A 162 47.54 16.45 5.74
CA PRO A 162 47.04 15.11 6.03
C PRO A 162 45.62 15.07 6.62
N THR A 163 44.83 16.14 6.52
CA THR A 163 43.52 16.23 7.19
C THR A 163 42.33 15.84 6.30
N ARG A 164 42.46 14.76 5.53
CA ARG A 164 41.35 14.12 4.81
C ARG A 164 40.68 13.04 5.68
N ARG A 165 40.15 13.47 6.83
CA ARG A 165 39.10 12.78 7.62
C ARG A 165 38.00 13.84 7.72
N ASP A 166 36.92 13.78 6.97
CA ASP A 166 35.90 12.73 6.99
C ASP A 166 35.34 12.51 5.57
N ARG A 167 35.59 11.33 5.00
CA ARG A 167 34.68 10.78 3.98
C ARG A 167 33.66 9.94 4.74
N PRO A 168 32.36 9.99 4.41
CA PRO A 168 31.43 8.99 4.91
C PRO A 168 31.96 7.62 4.48
N GLU A 169 32.13 6.71 5.44
CA GLU A 169 32.56 5.35 5.19
C GLU A 169 31.49 4.62 4.36
N ASP A 170 31.65 4.64 3.04
CA ASP A 170 30.87 3.87 2.07
C ASP A 170 31.16 2.37 2.30
N GLY A 171 30.29 1.75 3.08
CA GLY A 171 30.41 0.37 3.56
C GLY A 171 29.80 0.18 4.95
N ALA A 172 29.47 1.26 5.67
CA ALA A 172 28.79 1.18 6.95
C ALA A 172 27.48 0.40 6.81
N THR A 173 27.41 -0.75 7.49
CA THR A 173 26.18 -1.53 7.62
C THR A 173 25.06 -0.60 8.09
N PRO A 174 23.87 -0.59 7.44
CA PRO A 174 22.80 0.31 7.81
C PRO A 174 22.55 0.28 9.32
N THR A 175 22.50 1.44 9.97
CA THR A 175 22.23 1.47 11.41
C THR A 175 20.82 0.95 11.63
N GLN A 176 20.69 -0.18 12.30
CA GLN A 176 19.41 -0.84 12.47
C GLN A 176 18.50 0.01 13.37
N LEU A 177 17.35 0.42 12.84
CA LEU A 177 16.36 1.23 13.56
C LEU A 177 15.24 0.36 14.14
N PHE A 178 14.81 -0.64 13.37
CA PHE A 178 13.72 -1.52 13.75
C PHE A 178 13.89 -2.91 13.13
N GLU A 179 13.56 -3.94 13.87
CA GLU A 179 13.41 -5.31 13.37
C GLU A 179 12.13 -5.86 13.97
N LEU A 180 11.36 -6.54 13.13
CA LEU A 180 10.10 -7.15 13.54
C LEU A 180 10.41 -8.51 14.17
N GLU A 181 10.11 -8.65 15.46
CA GLU A 181 10.30 -9.91 16.15
C GLU A 181 9.31 -10.97 15.65
N VAL A 182 9.64 -12.25 15.80
CA VAL A 182 8.75 -13.35 15.38
C VAL A 182 7.42 -13.30 16.11
N GLU A 183 7.42 -12.93 17.39
CA GLU A 183 6.22 -12.75 18.20
C GLU A 183 5.35 -11.60 17.67
N GLU A 184 5.97 -10.44 17.37
CA GLU A 184 5.29 -9.29 16.76
C GLU A 184 4.74 -9.63 15.38
N LEU A 185 5.45 -10.43 14.58
CA LEU A 185 4.99 -10.89 13.27
C LEU A 185 3.78 -11.82 13.38
N LEU A 186 3.77 -12.74 14.34
CA LEU A 186 2.62 -13.63 14.57
C LEU A 186 1.42 -12.84 15.08
N LEU A 187 1.62 -11.90 16.01
CA LEU A 187 0.57 -10.98 16.47
C LEU A 187 0.06 -10.11 15.32
N TYR A 188 0.95 -9.65 14.43
CA TYR A 188 0.56 -8.89 13.25
C TYR A 188 -0.29 -9.74 12.32
N ALA A 189 0.16 -10.95 11.97
CA ALA A 189 -0.55 -11.86 11.09
C ALA A 189 -1.95 -12.24 11.61
N LEU A 190 -2.10 -12.41 12.92
CA LEU A 190 -3.39 -12.70 13.56
C LEU A 190 -4.30 -11.46 13.64
N SER A 191 -3.72 -10.27 13.84
CA SER A 191 -4.49 -9.03 13.97
C SER A 191 -4.82 -8.37 12.63
N SER A 192 -4.03 -8.58 11.57
CA SER A 192 -4.16 -7.90 10.28
C SER A 192 -5.16 -8.59 9.33
N PHE A 193 -6.38 -8.89 9.82
CA PHE A 193 -7.40 -9.55 9.00
C PHE A 193 -7.93 -8.64 7.88
N ARG A 194 -7.73 -9.07 6.63
CA ARG A 194 -8.14 -8.32 5.42
C ARG A 194 -9.57 -8.67 5.00
N TRP A 195 -10.56 -8.05 5.65
CA TRP A 195 -11.99 -8.26 5.35
C TRP A 195 -12.36 -8.13 3.86
N GLY A 196 -11.68 -7.27 3.09
CA GLY A 196 -11.95 -7.09 1.66
C GLY A 196 -11.62 -8.31 0.78
N ALA A 197 -10.70 -9.18 1.22
CA ALA A 197 -10.39 -10.43 0.51
C ALA A 197 -11.46 -11.52 0.72
N ALA A 198 -12.30 -11.38 1.75
CA ALA A 198 -13.35 -12.34 2.08
C ALA A 198 -14.60 -12.23 1.18
N VAL A 199 -14.71 -11.18 0.33
CA VAL A 199 -15.89 -10.93 -0.53
C VAL A 199 -15.75 -11.54 -1.92
N PHE A 200 -14.54 -11.54 -2.50
CA PHE A 200 -14.19 -12.18 -3.78
C PHE A 200 -14.71 -13.64 -3.96
N PRO A 201 -14.81 -14.45 -2.89
CA PRO A 201 -15.21 -15.86 -2.98
C PRO A 201 -16.72 -16.06 -3.10
N LEU A 202 -17.55 -15.10 -2.67
CA LEU A 202 -18.98 -15.10 -2.98
C LEU A 202 -19.21 -15.03 -4.50
N VAL A 203 -18.37 -14.25 -5.19
CA VAL A 203 -18.38 -14.11 -6.65
C VAL A 203 -17.77 -15.33 -7.32
N LEU A 204 -16.66 -15.89 -6.80
CA LEU A 204 -16.02 -17.07 -7.38
C LEU A 204 -16.92 -18.32 -7.32
N VAL A 205 -17.71 -18.50 -6.26
CA VAL A 205 -18.72 -19.57 -6.17
C VAL A 205 -19.83 -19.38 -7.21
N VAL A 206 -20.21 -18.13 -7.51
CA VAL A 206 -21.16 -17.79 -8.60
C VAL A 206 -20.52 -17.81 -9.99
N PHE A 207 -19.19 -17.84 -10.08
CA PHE A 207 -18.46 -17.79 -11.34
C PHE A 207 -17.96 -19.17 -11.80
N LEU A 208 -17.66 -20.07 -10.86
CA LEU A 208 -17.31 -21.47 -11.14
C LEU A 208 -18.54 -22.34 -11.45
N THR A 209 -19.75 -21.80 -11.34
CA THR A 209 -21.05 -22.43 -11.65
C THR A 209 -21.40 -22.50 -13.13
N GLY A 210 -20.42 -22.43 -14.03
CA GLY A 210 -20.64 -22.48 -15.48
C GLY A 210 -20.58 -23.86 -16.13
N SER A 211 -20.41 -24.96 -15.36
CA SER A 211 -20.22 -26.29 -15.94
C SER A 211 -21.19 -27.33 -15.35
N ASP A 212 -21.96 -27.97 -16.24
CA ASP A 212 -23.02 -28.98 -16.03
C ASP A 212 -22.56 -30.31 -15.39
N SER A 213 -21.58 -30.29 -14.48
CA SER A 213 -20.77 -31.46 -14.11
C SER A 213 -21.28 -32.28 -12.92
N GLY A 214 -22.60 -32.32 -12.64
CA GLY A 214 -23.25 -33.36 -11.82
C GLY A 214 -22.65 -33.70 -10.44
N THR A 215 -21.75 -32.88 -9.90
CA THR A 215 -21.06 -33.08 -8.62
C THR A 215 -21.48 -31.92 -7.73
N GLY A 216 -22.10 -32.27 -6.59
CA GLY A 216 -22.93 -31.37 -5.80
C GLY A 216 -22.31 -29.99 -5.49
N LEU A 217 -23.21 -29.02 -5.43
CA LEU A 217 -23.07 -27.56 -5.26
C LEU A 217 -22.18 -27.09 -4.09
N VAL A 218 -21.71 -28.02 -3.25
CA VAL A 218 -20.99 -27.78 -2.00
C VAL A 218 -20.09 -29.00 -1.75
N PRO A 219 -18.79 -28.85 -1.49
CA PRO A 219 -17.91 -29.97 -1.20
C PRO A 219 -18.46 -30.85 -0.07
N ALA A 220 -18.31 -32.18 -0.19
CA ALA A 220 -18.86 -33.14 0.76
C ALA A 220 -18.49 -32.82 2.23
N PHE A 221 -17.28 -32.30 2.46
CA PHE A 221 -16.83 -31.90 3.80
C PHE A 221 -17.68 -30.79 4.44
N VAL A 222 -18.25 -29.86 3.65
CA VAL A 222 -19.11 -28.80 4.17
C VAL A 222 -20.48 -29.36 4.53
N ILE A 223 -21.01 -30.26 3.70
CA ILE A 223 -22.28 -30.96 3.96
C ILE A 223 -22.12 -31.77 5.25
N ASP A 224 -21.05 -32.54 5.37
CA ASP A 224 -20.73 -33.32 6.57
C ASP A 224 -20.55 -32.43 7.80
N ALA A 225 -19.88 -31.28 7.68
CA ALA A 225 -19.74 -30.31 8.77
C ALA A 225 -21.06 -29.63 9.15
N ALA A 226 -22.02 -29.53 8.23
CA ALA A 226 -23.34 -28.95 8.48
C ALA A 226 -24.32 -29.94 9.11
N ARG A 227 -24.15 -31.26 8.93
CA ARG A 227 -25.06 -32.30 9.46
C ARG A 227 -25.30 -32.20 10.98
N PRO A 228 -24.28 -32.02 11.86
CA PRO A 228 -24.50 -31.89 13.29
C PRO A 228 -25.38 -30.69 13.68
N PHE A 229 -25.46 -29.68 12.81
CA PHE A 229 -26.22 -28.45 13.01
C PHE A 229 -27.58 -28.46 12.28
N GLY A 230 -28.01 -29.61 11.76
CA GLY A 230 -29.28 -29.76 11.02
C GLY A 230 -29.17 -29.49 9.51
N GLY A 231 -27.97 -29.54 8.95
CA GLY A 231 -27.74 -29.54 7.51
C GLY A 231 -28.26 -30.81 6.81
N PRO A 232 -28.53 -30.76 5.50
CA PRO A 232 -29.10 -31.86 4.75
C PRO A 232 -28.04 -32.94 4.44
N ALA A 233 -28.46 -34.15 4.11
CA ALA A 233 -27.54 -35.22 3.68
C ALA A 233 -27.11 -35.09 2.21
N THR A 234 -28.00 -34.53 1.37
CA THR A 234 -27.81 -34.25 -0.06
C THR A 234 -28.32 -32.84 -0.37
N LEU A 235 -28.05 -32.28 -1.55
CA LEU A 235 -28.51 -30.93 -1.93
C LEU A 235 -29.73 -30.94 -2.87
N GLU A 236 -30.16 -32.11 -3.33
CA GLU A 236 -31.32 -32.28 -4.20
C GLU A 236 -32.62 -32.19 -3.40
N GLY A 237 -33.56 -31.35 -3.83
CA GLY A 237 -34.89 -31.24 -3.23
C GLY A 237 -34.94 -30.75 -1.77
N VAL A 238 -33.88 -30.09 -1.31
CA VAL A 238 -33.72 -29.70 0.10
C VAL A 238 -34.58 -28.50 0.49
N ALA A 239 -35.18 -28.55 1.68
CA ALA A 239 -35.89 -27.42 2.28
C ALA A 239 -34.96 -26.24 2.58
N ILE A 240 -35.50 -25.01 2.57
CA ILE A 240 -34.72 -23.78 2.75
C ILE A 240 -33.96 -23.76 4.10
N GLY A 241 -34.53 -24.34 5.17
CA GLY A 241 -33.91 -24.37 6.50
C GLY A 241 -32.53 -25.05 6.54
N PRO A 242 -32.42 -26.35 6.21
CA PRO A 242 -31.14 -27.04 6.09
C PRO A 242 -30.16 -26.38 5.11
N LEU A 243 -30.66 -25.80 4.02
CA LEU A 243 -29.83 -25.04 3.08
C LEU A 243 -29.18 -23.81 3.73
N LEU A 244 -29.92 -23.07 4.58
CA LEU A 244 -29.37 -21.94 5.34
C LEU A 244 -28.27 -22.38 6.32
N VAL A 245 -28.36 -23.59 6.90
CA VAL A 245 -27.30 -24.15 7.75
C VAL A 245 -26.03 -24.41 6.92
N VAL A 246 -26.17 -24.99 5.73
CA VAL A 246 -25.03 -25.20 4.82
C VAL A 246 -24.40 -23.88 4.42
N ILE A 247 -25.19 -22.86 4.11
CA ILE A 247 -24.70 -21.51 3.79
C ILE A 247 -23.94 -20.92 4.99
N ALA A 248 -24.51 -21.01 6.20
CA ALA A 248 -23.86 -20.50 7.41
C ALA A 248 -22.53 -21.21 7.70
N VAL A 249 -22.48 -22.54 7.62
CA VAL A 249 -21.26 -23.32 7.79
C VAL A 249 -20.22 -23.00 6.72
N SER A 250 -20.65 -22.84 5.46
CA SER A 250 -19.78 -22.42 4.36
C SER A 250 -19.16 -21.04 4.64
N LEU A 251 -19.97 -20.07 5.09
CA LEU A 251 -19.51 -18.73 5.42
C LEU A 251 -18.49 -18.75 6.57
N VAL A 252 -18.73 -19.55 7.61
CA VAL A 252 -17.80 -19.71 8.74
C VAL A 252 -16.49 -20.34 8.27
N GLN A 253 -16.56 -21.48 7.58
CA GLN A 253 -15.38 -22.17 7.10
C GLN A 253 -14.55 -21.28 6.16
N TRP A 254 -15.23 -20.55 5.26
CA TRP A 254 -14.57 -19.65 4.33
C TRP A 254 -13.94 -18.44 5.04
N SER A 255 -14.59 -17.92 6.08
CA SER A 255 -14.02 -16.86 6.92
C SER A 255 -12.75 -17.34 7.62
N VAL A 256 -12.76 -18.57 8.15
CA VAL A 256 -11.58 -19.20 8.77
C VAL A 256 -10.48 -19.42 7.74
N PHE A 257 -10.81 -19.97 6.56
CA PHE A 257 -9.84 -20.16 5.48
C PHE A 257 -9.20 -18.84 5.06
N THR A 258 -10.01 -17.80 4.80
CA THR A 258 -9.54 -16.46 4.45
C THR A 258 -8.66 -15.88 5.56
N TYR A 259 -9.01 -16.09 6.82
CA TYR A 259 -8.23 -15.64 7.97
C TYR A 259 -6.86 -16.31 8.00
N VAL A 260 -6.81 -17.64 7.87
CA VAL A 260 -5.57 -18.41 7.85
C VAL A 260 -4.72 -18.03 6.62
N SER A 261 -5.30 -17.92 5.43
CA SER A 261 -4.60 -17.48 4.23
C SER A 261 -4.06 -16.05 4.36
N SER A 262 -4.83 -15.13 4.98
CA SER A 262 -4.40 -13.77 5.26
C SER A 262 -3.23 -13.74 6.25
N ALA A 263 -3.25 -14.60 7.28
CA ALA A 263 -2.15 -14.73 8.23
C ALA A 263 -0.89 -15.28 7.55
N ILE A 264 -1.00 -16.36 6.78
CA ILE A 264 0.12 -16.93 6.01
C ILE A 264 0.68 -15.90 5.02
N TYR A 265 -0.18 -15.17 4.31
CA TYR A 265 0.22 -14.10 3.41
C TYR A 265 0.99 -13.01 4.16
N THR A 266 0.52 -12.61 5.34
CA THR A 266 1.17 -11.57 6.15
C THR A 266 2.56 -12.03 6.61
N VAL A 267 2.67 -13.26 7.13
CA VAL A 267 3.96 -13.87 7.47
C VAL A 267 4.87 -13.89 6.23
N ALA A 268 4.39 -14.39 5.09
CA ALA A 268 5.20 -14.48 3.87
C ALA A 268 5.71 -13.12 3.35
N ASN A 269 4.98 -12.02 3.57
CA ASN A 269 5.35 -10.68 3.10
C ASN A 269 6.18 -9.86 4.09
N TYR A 270 6.09 -10.15 5.39
CA TYR A 270 6.76 -9.37 6.45
C TYR A 270 7.78 -10.20 7.25
N TYR A 271 7.99 -11.45 6.89
CA TYR A 271 9.07 -12.27 7.47
C TYR A 271 10.42 -11.59 7.29
N GLY A 272 11.22 -11.55 8.36
CA GLY A 272 12.53 -10.91 8.36
C GLY A 272 12.48 -9.41 8.10
N PHE A 273 11.37 -8.73 8.47
CA PHE A 273 11.25 -7.30 8.26
C PHE A 273 12.30 -6.54 9.09
N ARG A 274 13.10 -5.72 8.40
CA ARG A 274 14.11 -4.86 9.01
C ARG A 274 14.02 -3.47 8.41
N LEU A 275 14.21 -2.47 9.25
CA LEU A 275 14.35 -1.07 8.87
C LEU A 275 15.68 -0.57 9.42
N GLY A 276 16.53 -0.03 8.55
CA GLY A 276 17.77 0.62 8.89
C GLY A 276 17.85 2.03 8.34
N ARG A 277 18.89 2.76 8.74
CA ARG A 277 19.26 4.06 8.17
C ARG A 277 20.59 3.94 7.46
N ALA A 278 20.65 4.41 6.21
CA ALA A 278 21.87 4.52 5.43
C ALA A 278 22.00 5.96 4.94
N GLY A 279 22.83 6.75 5.63
CA GLY A 279 22.91 8.20 5.41
C GLY A 279 21.58 8.90 5.76
N GLU A 280 20.96 9.53 4.78
CA GLU A 280 19.68 10.22 4.90
C GLU A 280 18.48 9.35 4.50
N ASP A 281 18.71 8.14 3.99
CA ASP A 281 17.66 7.25 3.52
C ASP A 281 17.29 6.20 4.59
N PHE A 282 16.01 5.86 4.67
CA PHE A 282 15.58 4.63 5.31
C PHE A 282 15.68 3.47 4.33
N VAL A 283 16.30 2.38 4.76
CA VAL A 283 16.40 1.15 3.97
C VAL A 283 15.57 0.09 4.66
N TYR A 284 14.66 -0.55 3.93
CA TYR A 284 13.88 -1.66 4.47
C TYR A 284 14.13 -2.94 3.69
N GLU A 285 14.02 -4.06 4.40
CA GLU A 285 14.05 -5.41 3.83
C GLU A 285 12.89 -6.21 4.37
N ARG A 286 12.22 -7.02 3.52
CA ARG A 286 11.13 -7.91 3.96
C ARG A 286 10.84 -9.03 2.99
N GLY A 287 10.23 -10.10 3.50
CA GLY A 287 9.57 -11.13 2.70
C GLY A 287 10.33 -12.47 2.67
N LEU A 288 9.56 -13.56 2.81
CA LEU A 288 10.06 -14.94 2.78
C LEU A 288 10.12 -15.48 1.36
N VAL A 289 8.99 -15.39 0.64
CA VAL A 289 8.81 -15.97 -0.71
C VAL A 289 9.44 -15.08 -1.77
N GLN A 290 9.23 -13.78 -1.64
CA GLN A 290 9.87 -12.76 -2.46
C GLN A 290 10.46 -11.75 -1.49
N ARG A 291 11.79 -11.74 -1.40
CA ARG A 291 12.54 -10.76 -0.62
C ARG A 291 12.53 -9.45 -1.38
N TYR A 292 12.06 -8.40 -0.75
CA TYR A 292 12.07 -7.04 -1.25
C TYR A 292 13.05 -6.24 -0.41
N SER A 293 13.96 -5.52 -1.07
CA SER A 293 14.74 -4.46 -0.45
C SER A 293 14.48 -3.15 -1.20
N GLY A 294 14.21 -2.11 -0.43
CA GLY A 294 13.85 -0.79 -0.94
C GLY A 294 14.48 0.32 -0.11
N SER A 295 14.44 1.54 -0.62
CA SER A 295 14.88 2.72 0.14
C SER A 295 13.90 3.86 0.01
N ILE A 296 13.69 4.55 1.13
CA ILE A 296 12.78 5.67 1.29
C ILE A 296 13.62 6.87 1.73
N PRO A 297 13.85 7.84 0.83
CA PRO A 297 14.50 9.09 1.21
C PRO A 297 13.64 9.87 2.20
N VAL A 298 14.25 10.37 3.28
CA VAL A 298 13.54 11.14 4.32
C VAL A 298 12.85 12.38 3.72
N GLU A 299 13.53 13.06 2.79
CA GLU A 299 13.00 14.22 2.08
C GLU A 299 11.77 13.92 1.19
N LYS A 300 11.49 12.65 0.88
CA LYS A 300 10.30 12.25 0.11
C LYS A 300 9.12 11.90 0.99
N VAL A 301 9.30 11.80 2.30
CA VAL A 301 8.22 11.54 3.27
C VAL A 301 7.26 12.73 3.29
N GLN A 302 5.99 12.46 2.96
CA GLN A 302 4.90 13.44 2.92
C GLN A 302 4.08 13.42 4.19
N SER A 303 3.76 12.23 4.69
CA SER A 303 2.96 12.03 5.89
C SER A 303 3.38 10.78 6.64
N VAL A 304 3.18 10.80 7.96
CA VAL A 304 3.43 9.66 8.85
C VAL A 304 2.12 9.27 9.50
N SER A 305 1.72 8.00 9.37
CA SER A 305 0.43 7.49 9.82
C SER A 305 0.58 6.34 10.81
N VAL A 306 0.15 6.56 12.04
CA VAL A 306 -0.01 5.49 13.04
C VAL A 306 -1.36 4.81 12.83
N THR A 307 -1.37 3.49 12.65
CA THR A 307 -2.59 2.69 12.47
C THR A 307 -2.76 1.65 13.55
N GLU A 308 -3.96 1.57 14.10
CA GLU A 308 -4.32 0.66 15.18
C GLU A 308 -5.70 0.08 14.89
N ASN A 309 -5.82 -1.25 14.82
CA ASN A 309 -7.12 -1.91 14.79
C ASN A 309 -7.64 -2.15 16.23
N PRO A 310 -8.91 -2.58 16.42
CA PRO A 310 -9.46 -2.72 17.77
C PRO A 310 -8.73 -3.75 18.63
N VAL A 311 -8.23 -4.83 18.00
CA VAL A 311 -7.47 -5.89 18.66
C VAL A 311 -6.10 -5.37 19.06
N GLN A 312 -5.37 -4.73 18.14
CA GLN A 312 -4.07 -4.09 18.37
C GLN A 312 -4.15 -3.06 19.49
N ARG A 313 -5.20 -2.22 19.49
CA ARG A 313 -5.42 -1.24 20.56
C ARG A 313 -5.70 -1.89 21.91
N LEU A 314 -6.38 -3.03 21.93
CA LEU A 314 -6.64 -3.79 23.16
C LEU A 314 -5.35 -4.42 23.71
N VAL A 315 -4.46 -4.90 22.84
CA VAL A 315 -3.19 -5.53 23.24
C VAL A 315 -2.03 -4.53 23.38
N GLY A 316 -2.24 -3.24 23.11
CA GLY A 316 -1.20 -2.21 23.26
C GLY A 316 -0.21 -2.11 22.09
N TYR A 317 -0.60 -2.51 20.88
CA TYR A 317 0.23 -2.44 19.67
C TYR A 317 -0.31 -1.44 18.64
N ALA A 318 0.60 -0.92 17.81
CA ALA A 318 0.30 -0.05 16.69
C ALA A 318 1.22 -0.37 15.51
N GLY A 319 0.84 0.06 14.31
CA GLY A 319 1.71 0.06 13.13
C GLY A 319 2.01 1.49 12.68
N LEU A 320 3.15 1.70 12.03
CA LEU A 320 3.57 2.96 11.43
C LEU A 320 3.71 2.83 9.92
N TRP A 321 3.04 3.73 9.22
CA TRP A 321 3.06 3.83 7.77
C TRP A 321 3.60 5.18 7.35
N VAL A 322 4.38 5.18 6.29
CA VAL A 322 4.95 6.39 5.71
C VAL A 322 4.43 6.52 4.30
N GLU A 323 3.91 7.70 3.99
CA GLU A 323 3.47 8.05 2.65
C GLU A 323 4.59 8.83 1.95
N THR A 324 5.03 8.33 0.80
CA THR A 324 6.21 8.85 0.09
C THR A 324 5.81 9.40 -1.27
N ALA A 325 6.39 10.53 -1.65
CA ALA A 325 6.25 11.06 -3.00
C ALA A 325 7.08 10.25 -4.00
N GLY A 326 6.59 10.12 -5.23
CA GLY A 326 7.34 9.52 -6.35
C GLY A 326 7.19 8.01 -6.55
N TYR A 327 6.33 7.35 -5.80
CA TYR A 327 5.87 5.99 -6.15
C TYR A 327 4.62 6.08 -7.03
N GLY A 328 4.62 5.37 -8.16
CA GLY A 328 3.50 5.33 -9.10
C GLY A 328 2.22 4.79 -8.46
N PRO A 329 1.03 5.33 -8.81
CA PRO A 329 -0.23 4.87 -8.26
C PRO A 329 -0.55 3.40 -8.54
N ASP A 330 0.01 2.82 -9.60
CA ASP A 330 -0.22 1.42 -10.00
C ASP A 330 0.90 0.47 -9.54
N SER A 331 2.02 1.00 -9.03
CA SER A 331 3.12 0.19 -8.49
C SER A 331 2.88 -0.27 -7.05
N GLY A 332 1.64 -0.53 -6.62
CA GLY A 332 1.32 -1.28 -5.38
C GLY A 332 1.89 -0.79 -4.03
N SER A 333 2.62 0.34 -3.99
CA SER A 333 3.68 0.58 -2.99
C SER A 333 3.84 2.04 -2.53
N SER A 334 2.90 2.95 -2.84
CA SER A 334 2.98 4.36 -2.39
C SER A 334 2.82 4.57 -0.88
N ASN A 335 2.32 3.55 -0.17
CA ASN A 335 2.15 3.54 1.28
C ASN A 335 2.99 2.40 1.87
N GLN A 336 4.21 2.73 2.30
CA GLN A 336 5.16 1.77 2.85
C GLN A 336 4.95 1.61 4.35
N SER A 337 5.11 0.37 4.83
CA SER A 337 5.16 0.13 6.25
C SER A 337 6.58 0.42 6.74
N ALA A 338 6.74 1.44 7.57
CA ALA A 338 8.00 1.69 8.27
C ALA A 338 8.12 0.76 9.49
N VAL A 339 7.00 0.58 10.22
CA VAL A 339 6.91 -0.35 11.34
C VAL A 339 5.62 -1.15 11.19
N PRO A 340 5.66 -2.43 10.79
CA PRO A 340 4.45 -3.23 10.57
C PRO A 340 3.60 -3.35 11.83
N LEU A 341 4.25 -3.67 12.95
CA LEU A 341 3.63 -3.74 14.26
C LEU A 341 4.72 -3.61 15.34
N ALA A 342 4.47 -2.78 16.35
CA ALA A 342 5.26 -2.73 17.58
C ALA A 342 4.42 -2.21 18.74
N GLY A 343 4.96 -2.26 19.96
CA GLY A 343 4.32 -1.64 21.12
C GLY A 343 3.99 -0.17 20.88
N THR A 344 2.82 0.28 21.32
CA THR A 344 2.26 1.60 21.01
C THR A 344 3.25 2.72 21.35
N ASP A 345 3.86 2.68 22.53
CA ASP A 345 4.85 3.70 22.96
C ASP A 345 6.09 3.74 22.07
N ARG A 346 6.54 2.58 21.57
CA ARG A 346 7.68 2.49 20.64
C ARG A 346 7.34 3.10 19.30
N VAL A 347 6.12 2.89 18.81
CA VAL A 347 5.63 3.47 17.55
C VAL A 347 5.49 4.99 17.66
N TYR A 348 4.88 5.50 18.74
CA TYR A 348 4.75 6.95 18.94
C TYR A 348 6.12 7.61 19.12
N ARG A 349 7.05 7.02 19.89
CA ARG A 349 8.43 7.53 20.00
C ARG A 349 9.15 7.56 18.65
N PHE A 350 8.96 6.53 17.83
CA PHE A 350 9.56 6.52 16.49
C PHE A 350 8.91 7.59 15.58
N ALA A 351 7.59 7.76 15.65
CA ALA A 351 6.89 8.83 14.93
C ALA A 351 7.33 10.23 15.40
N GLU A 352 7.52 10.43 16.70
CA GLU A 352 8.08 11.64 17.31
C GLU A 352 9.49 11.91 16.81
N ASN A 353 10.37 10.92 16.78
CA ASN A 353 11.72 11.09 16.23
C ASN A 353 11.73 11.43 14.74
N LEU A 354 10.71 11.00 13.99
CA LEU A 354 10.58 11.30 12.56
C LEU A 354 9.95 12.67 12.27
N THR A 355 9.03 13.13 13.13
CA THR A 355 8.18 14.30 12.85
C THR A 355 8.43 15.47 13.80
N GLY A 356 9.09 15.25 14.93
CA GLY A 356 9.25 16.21 16.01
C GLY A 356 7.96 16.50 16.81
N VAL A 357 6.85 15.81 16.53
CA VAL A 357 5.54 16.08 17.16
C VAL A 357 5.30 15.16 18.34
N GLU A 358 5.45 15.68 19.55
CA GLU A 358 5.03 15.00 20.79
C GLU A 358 3.52 14.70 20.80
N THR A 359 3.13 13.61 21.45
CA THR A 359 1.72 13.11 21.49
C THR A 359 0.66 14.24 21.56
N PRO A 360 -0.15 14.43 20.50
CA PRO A 360 -1.00 15.62 20.38
C PRO A 360 -2.29 15.52 21.20
N GLU A 361 -2.74 16.66 21.75
CA GLU A 361 -4.04 16.77 22.42
C GLU A 361 -5.17 16.93 21.39
N PHE A 362 -5.97 15.88 21.19
CA PHE A 362 -6.98 15.88 20.14
C PHE A 362 -8.24 16.68 20.48
N ARG A 363 -8.64 17.58 19.57
CA ARG A 363 -9.98 18.17 19.58
C ARG A 363 -10.99 17.17 19.01
N SER A 364 -12.08 16.98 19.73
CA SER A 364 -13.19 16.12 19.30
C SER A 364 -14.15 16.88 18.37
N PRO A 365 -14.79 16.22 17.40
CA PRO A 365 -15.83 16.83 16.58
C PRO A 365 -17.07 17.24 17.42
N PRO A 366 -17.91 18.16 16.91
CA PRO A 366 -19.14 18.56 17.58
C PRO A 366 -20.08 17.36 17.82
N ARG A 367 -20.89 17.42 18.89
CA ARG A 367 -21.86 16.35 19.24
C ARG A 367 -22.87 16.07 18.12
N LEU A 368 -23.12 17.04 17.24
CA LEU A 368 -23.96 16.89 16.05
C LEU A 368 -23.42 15.82 15.09
N ALA A 369 -22.10 15.64 15.01
CA ALA A 369 -21.49 14.58 14.22
C ALA A 369 -21.94 13.18 14.70
N ARG A 370 -21.99 12.96 16.02
CA ARG A 370 -22.48 11.69 16.59
C ARG A 370 -23.92 11.40 16.19
N ARG A 371 -24.81 12.40 16.26
CA ARG A 371 -26.23 12.25 15.86
C ARG A 371 -26.36 11.97 14.37
N ARG A 372 -25.54 12.61 13.52
CA ARG A 372 -25.51 12.35 12.07
C ARG A 372 -25.13 10.91 11.77
N TYR A 373 -24.12 10.34 12.43
CA TYR A 373 -23.75 8.94 12.23
C TYR A 373 -24.81 7.98 12.75
N LEU A 374 -25.50 8.30 13.85
CA LEU A 374 -26.66 7.53 14.32
C LEU A 374 -27.72 7.44 13.23
N VAL A 375 -28.15 8.57 12.66
CA VAL A 375 -29.15 8.61 11.57
C VAL A 375 -28.64 7.89 10.33
N ARG A 376 -27.40 8.14 9.90
CA ARG A 376 -26.83 7.52 8.70
C ARG A 376 -26.78 6.00 8.81
N TYR A 377 -26.37 5.46 9.95
CA TYR A 377 -26.33 4.02 10.19
C TYR A 377 -27.73 3.44 10.39
N SER A 378 -28.68 4.19 10.97
CA SER A 378 -30.10 3.79 10.98
C SER A 378 -30.70 3.66 9.59
N ILE A 379 -30.34 4.53 8.63
CA ILE A 379 -30.80 4.42 7.24
C ILE A 379 -30.25 3.14 6.61
N VAL A 380 -28.96 2.84 6.80
CA VAL A 380 -28.36 1.59 6.29
C VAL A 380 -29.04 0.37 6.91
N ALA A 381 -29.26 0.37 8.22
CA ALA A 381 -30.00 -0.69 8.92
C ALA A 381 -31.43 -0.85 8.36
N ALA A 382 -32.14 0.26 8.12
CA ALA A 382 -33.46 0.26 7.53
C ALA A 382 -33.47 -0.33 6.12
N VAL A 383 -32.46 -0.02 5.29
CA VAL A 383 -32.31 -0.61 3.95
C VAL A 383 -32.07 -2.11 4.02
N ILE A 384 -31.25 -2.59 4.97
CA ILE A 384 -31.00 -4.02 5.18
C ILE A 384 -32.31 -4.74 5.57
N VAL A 385 -33.07 -4.18 6.52
CA VAL A 385 -34.37 -4.74 6.92
C VAL A 385 -35.36 -4.68 5.76
N ALA A 386 -35.41 -3.58 5.01
CA ALA A 386 -36.29 -3.46 3.85
C ALA A 386 -35.95 -4.46 2.75
N ALA A 387 -34.66 -4.72 2.51
CA ALA A 387 -34.21 -5.77 1.59
C ALA A 387 -34.64 -7.17 2.08
N ALA A 388 -34.50 -7.44 3.38
CA ALA A 388 -34.96 -8.68 4.00
C ALA A 388 -36.48 -8.87 3.90
N VAL A 389 -37.26 -7.79 4.05
CA VAL A 389 -38.72 -7.79 3.82
C VAL A 389 -39.04 -8.01 2.34
N GLY A 390 -38.31 -7.37 1.42
CA GLY A 390 -38.48 -7.59 -0.02
C GLY A 390 -38.24 -9.05 -0.42
N LEU A 391 -37.24 -9.69 0.19
CA LEU A 391 -36.94 -11.11 0.00
C LEU A 391 -38.10 -12.03 0.42
N THR A 392 -38.96 -11.61 1.37
CA THR A 392 -40.14 -12.43 1.75
C THR A 392 -41.21 -12.49 0.67
N GLN A 393 -41.18 -11.59 -0.32
CA GLN A 393 -42.11 -11.61 -1.44
C GLN A 393 -41.74 -12.69 -2.47
N VAL A 394 -40.48 -13.13 -2.48
CA VAL A 394 -39.94 -14.09 -3.45
C VAL A 394 -39.54 -15.42 -2.78
N SER A 395 -39.42 -15.44 -1.44
CA SER A 395 -38.95 -16.60 -0.66
C SER A 395 -39.77 -16.76 0.62
N THR A 396 -39.86 -17.98 1.14
CA THR A 396 -40.51 -18.35 2.41
C THR A 396 -39.70 -17.93 3.65
N PHE A 397 -39.14 -16.71 3.62
CA PHE A 397 -38.30 -16.17 4.70
C PHE A 397 -39.16 -15.56 5.81
N GLU A 398 -39.82 -16.41 6.60
CA GLU A 398 -40.80 -16.00 7.63
C GLU A 398 -40.19 -15.21 8.80
N ARG A 399 -38.87 -15.27 9.00
CA ARG A 399 -38.15 -14.66 10.13
C ARG A 399 -37.40 -13.36 9.79
N TRP A 400 -37.91 -12.59 8.83
CA TRP A 400 -37.31 -11.32 8.42
C TRP A 400 -37.09 -10.36 9.60
N TYR A 401 -37.95 -10.39 10.61
CA TYR A 401 -37.86 -9.53 11.80
C TYR A 401 -36.55 -9.73 12.58
N LEU A 402 -35.87 -10.87 12.45
CA LEU A 402 -34.54 -11.07 13.04
C LEU A 402 -33.49 -10.11 12.47
N THR A 403 -33.67 -9.64 11.23
CA THR A 403 -32.76 -8.64 10.64
C THR A 403 -32.85 -7.27 11.32
N ALA A 404 -33.93 -7.00 12.07
CA ALA A 404 -34.04 -5.79 12.87
C ALA A 404 -32.99 -5.72 14.00
N VAL A 405 -32.33 -6.83 14.35
CA VAL A 405 -31.20 -6.85 15.28
C VAL A 405 -30.08 -5.90 14.86
N VAL A 406 -29.94 -5.60 13.57
CA VAL A 406 -28.96 -4.63 13.05
C VAL A 406 -29.15 -3.25 13.68
N PHE A 407 -30.38 -2.85 14.05
CA PHE A 407 -30.63 -1.60 14.76
C PHE A 407 -29.99 -1.54 16.15
N VAL A 408 -29.83 -2.68 16.83
CA VAL A 408 -29.15 -2.75 18.13
C VAL A 408 -27.68 -2.37 17.99
N ALA A 409 -27.05 -2.69 16.85
CA ALA A 409 -25.66 -2.34 16.56
C ALA A 409 -25.46 -0.86 16.17
N VAL A 410 -26.52 -0.12 15.83
CA VAL A 410 -26.42 1.26 15.31
C VAL A 410 -25.90 2.26 16.36
N PRO A 411 -26.46 2.37 17.58
CA PRO A 411 -25.93 3.28 18.60
C PRO A 411 -24.46 3.05 18.97
N PRO A 412 -23.98 1.81 19.24
CA PRO A 412 -22.57 1.59 19.54
C PRO A 412 -21.68 1.84 18.32
N ALA A 413 -22.11 1.48 17.11
CA ALA A 413 -21.35 1.79 15.88
C ALA A 413 -21.21 3.30 15.67
N ALA A 414 -22.29 4.08 15.82
CA ALA A 414 -22.24 5.53 15.68
C ALA A 414 -21.35 6.18 16.74
N HIS A 415 -21.37 5.66 17.97
CA HIS A 415 -20.48 6.12 19.03
C HIS A 415 -19.02 5.77 18.75
N LEU A 416 -18.73 4.54 18.30
CA LEU A 416 -17.40 4.09 17.92
C LEU A 416 -16.81 4.94 16.79
N LYS A 417 -17.63 5.27 15.78
CA LYS A 417 -17.22 6.19 14.71
C LYS A 417 -16.85 7.55 15.28
N TYR A 418 -17.65 8.08 16.20
CA TYR A 418 -17.45 9.41 16.78
C TYR A 418 -16.15 9.50 17.60
N VAL A 419 -15.87 8.53 18.48
CA VAL A 419 -14.68 8.55 19.35
C VAL A 419 -13.37 8.29 18.60
N ASN A 420 -13.45 7.73 17.40
CA ASN A 420 -12.30 7.49 16.53
C ASN A 420 -12.00 8.67 15.58
N MET A 421 -12.69 9.81 15.72
CA MET A 421 -12.43 11.04 14.97
C MET A 421 -11.81 12.09 15.89
N GLY A 422 -10.81 12.79 15.39
CA GLY A 422 -10.22 13.93 16.08
C GLY A 422 -9.22 14.63 15.18
N TYR A 423 -8.83 15.83 15.56
CA TYR A 423 -7.78 16.57 14.87
C TYR A 423 -7.00 17.41 15.88
N PHE A 424 -5.77 17.75 15.52
CA PHE A 424 -4.92 18.66 16.28
C PHE A 424 -4.22 19.60 15.30
N VAL A 425 -4.22 20.88 15.63
CA VAL A 425 -3.64 21.97 14.86
C VAL A 425 -2.45 22.47 15.66
N GLY A 426 -1.29 21.84 15.48
CA GLY A 426 -0.01 22.26 16.10
C GLY A 426 0.67 23.34 15.27
N ASP A 427 1.83 23.85 15.68
CA ASP A 427 2.46 24.99 14.99
C ASP A 427 2.98 24.64 13.59
N ASP A 428 3.73 23.54 13.46
CA ASP A 428 4.31 23.12 12.16
C ASP A 428 3.57 21.95 11.50
N HIS A 429 2.61 21.36 12.21
CA HIS A 429 1.97 20.11 11.81
C HIS A 429 0.45 20.11 12.02
N LEU A 430 -0.25 19.49 11.07
CA LEU A 430 -1.65 19.12 11.18
C LEU A 430 -1.76 17.61 11.45
N VAL A 431 -2.41 17.23 12.54
CA VAL A 431 -2.63 15.82 12.89
C VAL A 431 -4.10 15.48 12.76
N ILE A 432 -4.40 14.45 11.97
CA ILE A 432 -5.77 14.01 11.66
C ILE A 432 -5.95 12.58 12.15
N ARG A 433 -6.93 12.36 13.02
CA ARG A 433 -7.34 11.05 13.49
C ARG A 433 -8.69 10.67 12.90
N SER A 434 -8.76 9.54 12.23
CA SER A 434 -10.00 9.02 11.65
C SER A 434 -10.02 7.49 11.63
N GLY A 435 -11.22 6.90 11.60
CA GLY A 435 -11.35 5.45 11.52
C GLY A 435 -12.75 4.95 11.82
N PHE A 436 -12.94 3.64 11.72
CA PHE A 436 -14.09 2.94 12.30
C PHE A 436 -13.60 1.71 13.06
N TRP A 437 -13.13 0.68 12.33
CA TRP A 437 -12.40 -0.44 12.90
C TRP A 437 -10.93 -0.09 13.07
N ASN A 438 -10.29 0.31 11.98
CA ASN A 438 -8.89 0.76 12.01
C ASN A 438 -8.87 2.26 12.27
N ARG A 439 -8.29 2.65 13.41
CA ARG A 439 -7.99 4.04 13.76
C ARG A 439 -6.66 4.41 13.11
N ARG A 440 -6.65 5.48 12.32
CA ARG A 440 -5.46 6.04 11.69
C ARG A 440 -5.26 7.46 12.21
N THR A 441 -4.07 7.73 12.73
CA THR A 441 -3.61 9.05 13.15
C THR A 441 -2.49 9.47 12.20
N THR A 442 -2.77 10.44 11.33
CA THR A 442 -1.83 10.92 10.31
C THR A 442 -1.29 12.29 10.70
N VAL A 443 0.03 12.40 10.80
CA VAL A 443 0.79 13.64 11.02
C VAL A 443 1.25 14.17 9.65
N ILE A 444 0.90 15.41 9.36
CA ILE A 444 1.20 16.08 8.08
C ILE A 444 1.87 17.42 8.39
N PRO A 445 3.14 17.63 8.01
CA PRO A 445 3.77 18.94 8.10
C PRO A 445 3.09 19.95 7.15
N TYR A 446 2.94 21.21 7.56
CA TYR A 446 2.24 22.22 6.74
C TYR A 446 2.89 22.41 5.37
N TYR A 447 4.22 22.39 5.29
CA TYR A 447 4.95 22.54 4.02
C TYR A 447 4.79 21.36 3.04
N ARG A 448 4.16 20.25 3.47
CA ARG A 448 3.80 19.12 2.60
C ARG A 448 2.37 19.18 2.10
N ILE A 449 1.56 20.11 2.61
CA ILE A 449 0.17 20.30 2.19
C ILE A 449 0.15 21.03 0.85
N GLN A 450 -0.47 20.42 -0.16
CA GLN A 450 -0.63 21.04 -1.47
C GLN A 450 -1.98 21.71 -1.63
N THR A 451 -3.03 21.05 -1.15
CA THR A 451 -4.40 21.56 -1.28
C THR A 451 -5.22 21.15 -0.08
N ILE A 452 -6.04 22.08 0.38
CA ILE A 452 -7.04 21.84 1.41
C ILE A 452 -8.41 22.00 0.76
N SER A 453 -9.16 20.91 0.61
CA SER A 453 -10.49 20.95 0.01
C SER A 453 -11.59 20.78 1.06
N THR A 454 -12.61 21.63 0.99
CA THR A 454 -13.78 21.54 1.88
C THR A 454 -14.93 20.83 1.18
N ARG A 455 -15.38 19.70 1.72
CA ARG A 455 -16.51 18.92 1.19
C ARG A 455 -17.71 19.01 2.12
N ARG A 456 -18.88 19.25 1.54
CA ARG A 456 -20.16 19.36 2.27
C ARG A 456 -21.28 18.69 1.48
N SER A 457 -21.83 17.60 2.03
CA SER A 457 -23.06 17.01 1.53
C SER A 457 -24.27 17.91 1.81
N ILE A 458 -25.40 17.65 1.13
CA ILE A 458 -26.66 18.37 1.35
C ILE A 458 -27.05 18.37 2.84
N PHE A 459 -26.87 17.24 3.53
CA PHE A 459 -27.14 17.12 4.96
C PHE A 459 -26.15 17.88 5.84
N GLN A 460 -24.85 17.86 5.50
CA GLN A 460 -23.85 18.66 6.21
C GLN A 460 -24.10 20.16 6.06
N ARG A 461 -24.60 20.60 4.90
CA ARG A 461 -24.96 22.01 4.68
C ARG A 461 -26.05 22.48 5.64
N ARG A 462 -27.07 21.66 5.87
CA ARG A 462 -28.18 21.96 6.80
C ARG A 462 -27.77 21.91 8.27
N LEU A 463 -26.73 21.15 8.61
CA LEU A 463 -26.23 21.02 9.98
C LEU A 463 -25.02 21.92 10.26
N GLU A 464 -24.66 22.81 9.33
CA GLU A 464 -23.48 23.67 9.42
C GLU A 464 -22.16 22.90 9.65
N LEU A 465 -22.11 21.66 9.16
CA LEU A 465 -20.92 20.81 9.21
C LEU A 465 -20.14 20.86 7.89
N ALA A 466 -18.86 20.52 7.97
CA ALA A 466 -17.97 20.32 6.85
C ALA A 466 -16.97 19.20 7.08
N SER A 467 -16.46 18.64 5.99
CA SER A 467 -15.32 17.73 6.00
C SER A 467 -14.15 18.40 5.28
N LEU A 468 -12.97 18.41 5.90
CA LEU A 468 -11.76 19.00 5.34
C LEU A 468 -10.85 17.88 4.87
N THR A 469 -10.55 17.82 3.58
CA THR A 469 -9.64 16.84 2.99
C THR A 469 -8.33 17.53 2.67
N VAL A 470 -7.22 16.93 3.09
CA VAL A 470 -5.86 17.49 2.96
C VAL A 470 -5.09 16.63 1.97
N ASP A 471 -4.75 17.20 0.83
CA ASP A 471 -4.00 16.54 -0.23
C ASP A 471 -2.50 16.92 -0.12
N THR A 472 -1.63 15.92 -0.16
CA THR A 472 -0.16 16.01 -0.25
C THR A 472 0.34 15.55 -1.61
N ALA A 473 1.63 15.74 -1.91
CA ALA A 473 2.24 15.44 -3.22
C ALA A 473 2.15 13.96 -3.65
N SER A 474 1.96 13.04 -2.71
CA SER A 474 1.80 11.59 -2.95
C SER A 474 0.34 11.15 -3.06
N SER A 475 -0.58 11.98 -2.57
CA SER A 475 -1.98 11.60 -2.41
C SER A 475 -2.75 11.80 -3.71
N ARG A 476 -3.51 10.78 -4.14
CA ARG A 476 -4.47 10.92 -5.23
C ARG A 476 -5.53 11.93 -4.79
N THR A 477 -5.62 13.07 -5.48
CA THR A 477 -6.77 13.97 -5.35
C THR A 477 -8.02 13.13 -5.63
N PHE A 478 -8.93 13.01 -4.65
CA PHE A 478 -10.21 12.28 -4.74
C PHE A 478 -10.24 10.75 -4.51
N ALA A 479 -9.17 10.07 -4.12
CA ALA A 479 -9.23 8.63 -3.80
C ALA A 479 -9.61 8.31 -2.35
N TRP A 480 -10.08 7.08 -2.12
CA TRP A 480 -10.27 6.53 -0.78
C TRP A 480 -8.92 6.39 -0.07
N GLY A 481 -8.70 7.15 1.01
CA GLY A 481 -7.47 7.05 1.83
C GLY A 481 -6.82 8.38 2.19
N THR A 482 -7.21 9.49 1.54
CA THR A 482 -6.68 10.82 1.84
C THR A 482 -7.03 11.27 3.27
N PRO A 483 -6.08 11.84 4.02
CA PRO A 483 -6.34 12.37 5.35
C PRO A 483 -7.50 13.38 5.34
N THR A 484 -8.56 13.06 6.07
CA THR A 484 -9.79 13.87 6.09
C THR A 484 -10.27 14.08 7.52
N ILE A 485 -10.46 15.34 7.90
CA ILE A 485 -11.14 15.74 9.12
C ILE A 485 -12.65 15.69 8.84
N TYR A 486 -13.36 14.76 9.47
CA TYR A 486 -14.79 14.55 9.22
C TYR A 486 -15.68 15.34 10.17
N ASP A 487 -16.70 16.00 9.60
CA ASP A 487 -17.87 16.51 10.32
C ASP A 487 -17.52 17.51 11.45
N ILE A 488 -16.66 18.47 11.13
CA ILE A 488 -16.34 19.63 11.98
C ILE A 488 -17.29 20.79 11.68
N ASP A 489 -17.41 21.72 12.62
CA ASP A 489 -18.18 22.96 12.43
C ASP A 489 -17.60 23.78 11.27
N LEU A 490 -18.48 24.42 10.50
CA LEU A 490 -18.10 25.15 9.30
C LEU A 490 -17.14 26.31 9.59
N GLU A 491 -17.33 27.00 10.71
CA GLU A 491 -16.46 28.09 11.15
C GLU A 491 -15.05 27.57 11.44
N THR A 492 -14.95 26.49 12.21
CA THR A 492 -13.68 25.81 12.47
C THR A 492 -13.04 25.28 11.17
N ALA A 493 -13.84 24.78 10.23
CA ALA A 493 -13.32 24.34 8.93
C ALA A 493 -12.70 25.51 8.15
N ARG A 494 -13.30 26.70 8.20
CA ARG A 494 -12.76 27.92 7.58
C ARG A 494 -11.50 28.41 8.30
N GLU A 495 -11.50 28.36 9.64
CA GLU A 495 -10.34 28.70 10.46
C GLU A 495 -9.15 27.80 10.10
N ILE A 496 -9.32 26.47 10.15
CA ILE A 496 -8.26 25.52 9.80
C ILE A 496 -7.78 25.71 8.36
N HIS A 497 -8.69 26.00 7.43
CA HIS A 497 -8.32 26.30 6.04
C HIS A 497 -7.47 27.59 5.95
N GLY A 498 -7.87 28.66 6.66
CA GLY A 498 -7.13 29.91 6.73
C GLY A 498 -5.75 29.74 7.36
N THR A 499 -5.69 29.16 8.57
CA THR A 499 -4.44 28.85 9.28
C THR A 499 -3.53 27.94 8.46
N GLY A 500 -4.08 26.91 7.80
CA GLY A 500 -3.32 26.02 6.94
C GLY A 500 -2.68 26.75 5.76
N ARG A 501 -3.41 27.67 5.12
CA ARG A 501 -2.88 28.52 4.04
C ARG A 501 -1.78 29.45 4.55
N GLU A 502 -2.00 30.14 5.67
CA GLU A 502 -1.04 31.09 6.23
C GLU A 502 0.25 30.40 6.69
N ARG A 503 0.14 29.23 7.33
CA ARG A 503 1.30 28.45 7.78
C ARG A 503 2.05 27.81 6.63
N LEU A 504 1.35 27.30 5.62
CA LEU A 504 2.00 26.88 4.38
C LEU A 504 2.80 28.03 3.76
N GLN A 505 2.20 29.23 3.64
CA GLN A 505 2.91 30.40 3.11
C GLN A 505 4.11 30.80 3.97
N SER A 506 3.99 30.74 5.29
CA SER A 506 5.07 31.06 6.22
C SER A 506 6.22 30.07 6.10
N ALA A 507 5.91 28.77 6.07
CA ALA A 507 6.90 27.70 5.90
C ALA A 507 7.61 27.77 4.53
N LEU A 508 6.87 28.14 3.47
CA LEU A 508 7.47 28.37 2.14
C LEU A 508 8.42 29.59 2.15
N ARG A 509 8.07 30.68 2.84
CA ARG A 509 8.94 31.87 2.96
C ARG A 509 10.18 31.61 3.82
N GLU A 510 10.04 30.81 4.87
CA GLU A 510 11.17 30.41 5.70
C GLU A 510 12.11 29.49 4.94
N ARG A 511 11.57 28.52 4.22
CA ARG A 511 12.37 27.66 3.34
C ARG A 511 13.06 28.46 2.23
N ALA A 512 12.39 29.40 1.57
CA ALA A 512 13.01 30.27 0.57
C ALA A 512 14.18 31.07 1.16
N ARG A 513 14.06 31.51 2.42
CA ARG A 513 15.14 32.20 3.15
C ARG A 513 16.30 31.26 3.55
N THR A 514 16.02 30.00 3.86
CA THR A 514 17.04 29.02 4.23
C THR A 514 17.74 28.42 3.01
N ASP A 515 17.04 28.27 1.89
CA ASP A 515 17.56 27.70 0.63
C ASP A 515 18.19 28.76 -0.31
N ASP A 516 18.37 30.02 0.11
CA ASP A 516 18.83 31.17 -0.72
C ASP A 516 18.22 31.18 -2.13
N LEU A 517 16.94 30.83 -2.21
CA LEU A 517 16.18 30.92 -3.44
C LEU A 517 15.56 32.31 -3.46
N ASP A 518 16.11 33.20 -4.29
CA ASP A 518 15.58 34.52 -4.64
C ASP A 518 14.25 34.40 -5.42
N LEU A 519 13.29 33.69 -4.84
CA LEU A 519 11.94 33.51 -5.31
C LEU A 519 11.05 34.46 -4.51
N SER A 520 10.96 35.70 -4.97
CA SER A 520 9.87 36.59 -4.62
C SER A 520 8.57 36.04 -5.23
N VAL A 521 7.89 35.13 -4.54
CA VAL A 521 6.58 34.66 -5.00
C VAL A 521 5.51 35.57 -4.42
N ASP A 522 5.10 36.53 -5.24
CA ASP A 522 3.99 37.42 -4.95
C ASP A 522 2.67 36.67 -5.22
N PHE A 523 1.90 36.41 -4.17
CA PHE A 523 0.59 35.75 -4.25
C PHE A 523 -0.48 36.70 -3.70
N THR A 524 -0.80 37.74 -4.47
CA THR A 524 -2.07 38.47 -4.36
C THR A 524 -3.27 37.58 -4.63
#